data_AF-A0A248X3U1-F1
#
_entry.id   AF-A0A248X3U1-F1
#
_cell.length_a   1.000
_cell.length_b   1.000
_cell.length_c   1.000
_cell.angle_alpha   90.00
_cell.angle_beta   90.00
_cell.angle_gamma   90.00
#
_symmetry.space_group_name_H-M   'P 1'
#
loop_
_entity.id
_entity.type
_entity.pdbx_description
1 polymer ?
#
loop_
_entity_poly.entity_id
_entity_poly.type
_entity_poly.pdbx_seq_one_letter_code
_entity_poly.pdbx_strand_id
1 'polypeptide(L)' 'MPLFVLLATAIVFILATLSFWLPTISPDSEKLSPYECGFDPLGSARLPYSMRFFLVAILFLLFDLEIALL' A
#
# COMPACT_ATOMS: atom_id res chain seq x y z
N MET A 1 -10.33 20.59 12.52
CA MET A 1 -9.37 19.52 12.16
C MET A 1 -9.82 18.13 12.59
N PRO A 2 -10.14 17.84 13.88
CA PRO A 2 -10.48 16.47 14.28
C PRO A 2 -11.79 15.96 13.65
N LEU A 3 -12.81 16.82 13.52
CA LEU A 3 -14.08 16.46 12.87
C LEU A 3 -13.90 16.06 11.40
N PHE A 4 -13.05 16.78 10.66
CA PHE A 4 -12.78 16.47 9.26
C PHE A 4 -12.07 15.12 9.11
N VAL A 5 -11.07 14.84 9.96
CA VAL A 5 -10.37 13.54 9.96
C VAL A 5 -11.32 12.40 10.32
N LEU A 6 -12.19 12.59 11.31
CA LEU A 6 -13.18 11.60 11.70
C LEU A 6 -14.19 11.32 10.58
N LEU A 7 -14.65 12.36 9.89
CA LEU A 7 -15.54 12.21 8.75
C LEU A 7 -14.85 11.47 7.58
N ALA A 8 -13.63 11.87 7.23
CA ALA A 8 -12.87 11.26 6.13
C ALA A 8 -12.59 9.77 6.40
N THR A 9 -12.16 9.44 7.61
CA THR A 9 -11.93 8.04 8.01
C THR A 9 -13.23 7.24 8.01
N ALA A 10 -14.33 7.78 8.55
CA ALA A 10 -15.63 7.13 8.52
C ALA A 10 -16.08 6.80 7.08
N ILE A 11 -15.91 7.74 6.14
CA ILE A 11 -16.24 7.53 4.73
C ILE A 11 -15.39 6.41 4.13
N VAL A 12 -14.07 6.40 4.36
CA VAL A 12 -13.18 5.33 3.87
C VAL A 12 -13.60 3.97 4.40
N PHE A 13 -13.92 3.86 5.70
CA PHE A 13 -14.37 2.61 6.30
C PHE A 13 -15.72 2.14 5.72
N ILE A 14 -16.67 3.05 5.52
CA ILE A 14 -17.96 2.71 4.90
C ILE A 14 -17.76 2.20 3.48
N LEU A 15 -16.96 2.88 2.67
CA LEU A 15 -16.70 2.44 1.29
C LEU A 15 -15.92 1.12 1.22
N ALA A 16 -14.94 0.91 2.09
CA ALA A 16 -14.17 -0.34 2.16
C ALA A 16 -15.07 -1.52 2.58
N THR A 17 -15.94 -1.33 3.56
CA THR A 17 -16.90 -2.37 3.99
C THR A 17 -17.91 -2.67 2.89
N LEU A 18 -18.51 -1.66 2.26
CA LEU A 18 -19.40 -1.88 1.13
C LEU A 18 -18.70 -2.61 -0.03
N SER A 19 -17.47 -2.24 -0.36
CA SER A 19 -16.69 -2.89 -1.42
C SER A 19 -16.43 -4.38 -1.15
N PHE A 20 -16.28 -4.76 0.12
CA PHE A 20 -16.07 -6.16 0.49
C PHE A 20 -17.37 -6.97 0.54
N TRP A 21 -18.47 -6.39 1.01
CA TRP A 21 -19.72 -7.12 1.30
C TRP A 21 -20.72 -7.15 0.13
N LEU A 22 -20.67 -6.18 -0.78
CA LEU A 22 -21.63 -6.05 -1.89
C LEU A 22 -21.36 -7.00 -3.08
N PRO A 23 -20.10 -7.28 -3.49
CA PRO A 23 -19.82 -8.16 -4.61
C PRO A 23 -20.03 -9.65 -4.30
N THR A 24 -20.39 -10.41 -5.33
CA THR A 24 -20.36 -11.88 -5.27
C THR A 24 -18.93 -12.38 -5.45
N ILE A 25 -18.33 -12.88 -4.36
CA ILE A 25 -16.95 -13.37 -4.38
C ILE A 25 -16.93 -14.83 -4.84
N SER A 26 -16.28 -15.11 -5.98
CA SER A 26 -16.03 -16.46 -6.51
C SER A 26 -14.52 -16.71 -6.57
N PRO A 27 -13.91 -17.13 -5.43
CA PRO A 27 -12.48 -17.35 -5.37
C PRO A 27 -12.07 -18.56 -6.21
N ASP A 28 -10.96 -18.43 -6.92
CA ASP A 28 -10.35 -19.47 -7.74
C ASP A 28 -8.83 -19.37 -7.60
N SER A 29 -8.09 -20.47 -7.72
CA SER A 29 -6.63 -20.47 -7.49
C SER A 29 -5.91 -19.52 -8.45
N GLU A 30 -6.34 -19.48 -9.72
CA GLU A 30 -5.76 -18.61 -10.75
C GLU A 30 -6.12 -17.14 -10.56
N LYS A 31 -7.31 -16.85 -9.97
CA LYS A 31 -7.70 -15.47 -9.64
C LYS A 31 -6.97 -14.93 -8.41
N LEU A 32 -6.56 -15.83 -7.52
CA LEU A 32 -5.86 -15.52 -6.28
C LEU A 32 -4.33 -15.58 -6.42
N SER A 33 -3.82 -16.08 -7.55
CA SER A 33 -2.38 -16.14 -7.82
C SER A 33 -1.81 -14.75 -8.13
N PRO A 34 -0.54 -14.48 -7.81
CA PRO A 34 0.12 -13.22 -8.16
C PRO A 34 0.16 -13.01 -9.68
N TYR A 35 -0.12 -11.78 -10.12
CA TYR A 35 -0.03 -11.44 -11.53
C TYR A 35 1.43 -11.28 -11.99
N GLU A 36 1.88 -12.16 -12.88
CA GLU A 36 3.18 -12.06 -13.57
C GLU A 36 2.99 -12.09 -15.09
N CYS A 37 2.17 -11.17 -15.63
CA CYS A 37 1.91 -11.03 -17.07
C CYS A 37 1.36 -12.31 -17.74
N GLY A 38 0.63 -13.14 -16.98
CA GLY A 38 0.10 -14.41 -17.46
C GLY A 38 1.05 -15.61 -17.32
N PHE A 39 2.21 -15.42 -16.68
CA PHE A 39 3.15 -16.48 -16.32
C PHE A 39 3.04 -16.83 -14.83
N ASP A 40 3.47 -18.03 -14.49
CA ASP A 40 3.66 -18.42 -13.09
C ASP A 40 4.85 -17.67 -12.48
N PRO A 41 4.72 -17.19 -11.24
CA PRO A 41 5.79 -16.43 -10.63
C PRO A 41 7.04 -17.29 -10.41
N LEU A 42 8.19 -16.79 -10.87
CA LEU A 42 9.48 -17.49 -10.75
C LEU A 42 9.96 -17.60 -9.29
N GLY A 43 9.31 -16.90 -8.35
CA GLY A 43 9.61 -16.93 -6.94
C GLY A 43 8.75 -15.94 -6.14
N SER A 44 9.17 -15.62 -4.92
CA SER A 44 8.49 -14.60 -4.12
C SER A 44 8.83 -13.19 -4.59
N ALA A 45 7.86 -12.28 -4.63
CA ALA A 45 8.11 -10.85 -4.80
C ALA A 45 8.89 -10.21 -3.63
N ARG A 46 9.12 -10.94 -2.52
CA ARG A 46 9.82 -10.47 -1.31
C ARG A 46 11.33 -10.73 -1.35
N LEU A 47 11.95 -10.51 -2.50
CA LEU A 47 13.39 -10.62 -2.67
C LEU A 47 14.08 -9.27 -2.40
N PRO A 48 15.35 -9.27 -1.94
CA PRO A 48 16.12 -8.04 -1.81
C PRO A 48 16.17 -7.30 -3.16
N TYR A 49 15.67 -6.06 -3.17
CA TYR A 49 15.69 -5.21 -4.35
C TYR A 49 16.73 -4.09 -4.18
N SER A 50 17.47 -3.80 -5.25
CA SER A 50 18.46 -2.73 -5.25
C SER A 50 17.79 -1.36 -5.25
N MET A 51 17.76 -0.69 -4.10
CA MET A 51 17.26 0.68 -3.98
C MET A 51 18.29 1.67 -4.53
N ARG A 52 18.20 1.96 -5.85
CA ARG A 52 19.14 2.86 -6.56
C ARG A 52 19.20 4.27 -5.99
N PHE A 53 18.17 4.71 -5.26
CA PHE A 53 18.04 6.04 -4.70
C PHE A 53 18.12 6.07 -3.16
N PHE A 54 18.84 5.12 -2.54
CA PHE A 54 18.91 5.05 -1.06
C PHE A 54 19.50 6.33 -0.44
N LEU A 55 20.44 7.01 -1.10
CA LEU A 55 21.01 8.28 -0.62
C LEU A 55 19.94 9.37 -0.48
N VAL A 56 18.95 9.40 -1.38
CA VAL A 56 17.82 10.34 -1.33
C VAL A 56 16.97 10.10 -0.08
N ALA A 57 16.75 8.83 0.30
CA ALA A 57 16.01 8.49 1.51
C ALA A 57 16.74 8.93 2.79
N ILE A 58 18.06 8.76 2.85
CA ILE A 58 18.88 9.23 3.98
C ILE A 58 18.82 10.76 4.06
N LEU A 59 18.96 11.44 2.92
CA LEU A 59 18.89 12.90 2.87
C LEU A 59 17.51 13.43 3.29
N PHE A 60 16.43 12.80 2.84
CA PHE A 60 15.06 13.10 3.29
C PHE A 60 14.93 13.00 4.81
N LEU A 61 15.45 11.92 5.41
CA LEU A 61 15.40 11.73 6.86
C LEU A 61 16.16 12.82 7.63
N LEU A 62 17.35 13.19 7.16
CA LEU A 62 18.14 14.24 7.80
C LEU A 62 17.46 15.61 7.73
N PHE A 63 16.90 15.97 6.58
CA PHE A 63 16.20 17.25 6.43
C PHE A 63 14.86 17.29 7.18
N ASP A 64 14.13 16.17 7.23
CA ASP A 64 12.91 16.08 8.03
C ASP A 64 13.21 16.27 9.53
N LEU A 65 14.33 15.72 10.01
CA LEU A 65 14.81 15.95 11.37
C LEU A 65 15.20 17.42 11.62
N GLU A 66 15.88 18.06 10.68
CA GLU A 66 16.25 19.48 10.79
C GLU A 66 15.00 20.36 10.89
N ILE A 67 13.99 20.14 10.04
CA ILE A 67 12.72 20.87 10.07
C ILE A 67 11.97 20.64 11.38
N ALA A 68 12.02 19.41 11.93
CA ALA A 68 11.38 19.11 13.20
C ALA A 68 12.05 19.78 14.41
N LEU A 69 13.35 20.14 14.31
CA LEU A 69 14.12 20.80 15.36
C LEU A 69 14.13 22.33 15.28
N LEU A 70 13.83 22.89 14.11
CA LEU A 70 13.61 24.32 13.90
C LEU A 70 12.25 24.77 14.46
#